data_AF-A0A363TEX0-F1
#
_entry.id   AF-A0A363TEX0-F1
#
_cell.length_a   1.000
_cell.length_b   1.000
_cell.length_c   1.000
_cell.angle_alpha   90.00
_cell.angle_beta   90.00
_cell.angle_gamma   90.00
#
_symmetry.space_group_name_H-M   'P 1'
#
loop_
_entity.id
_entity.type
_entity.pdbx_description
1 polymer ?
#
loop_
_entity_poly.entity_id
_entity_poly.type
_entity_poly.pdbx_seq_one_letter_code
_entity_poly.pdbx_strand_id
1 'polypeptide(L)'
;MVKGDLTPALVHAMEAQVGNAVENLAATGVDVIAYCDMVTTFIMEPGWNEAAVAKIASETGAKAISAWTSLRDALAALGVKRFALGTPYPAKIHAIGLPFFKSRGYDVTSDHTLDILATREVPTVDRNRLMPMIDALDLSSAEALVLLATDIPTFGMIAEIEQKIGRPVVTSNQALLWGAMRALGIKDRIAPLGKLFTT
;
A
#
# COMPACT_ATOMS: atom_id res chain seq x y z
N MET A 1 -19.14 -2.21 6.05
CA MET A 1 -17.78 -1.83 6.49
C MET A 1 -17.65 -2.23 7.95
N VAL A 2 -16.74 -3.16 8.25
CA VAL A 2 -16.52 -3.59 9.63
C VAL A 2 -15.84 -2.44 10.38
N LYS A 3 -16.44 -2.00 11.49
CA LYS A 3 -15.96 -0.87 12.29
C LYS A 3 -15.13 -1.41 13.45
N GLY A 4 -14.09 -0.69 13.84
CA GLY A 4 -13.34 -1.00 15.07
C GLY A 4 -11.84 -0.80 14.91
N ASP A 5 -11.12 -1.43 15.82
CA ASP A 5 -9.66 -1.35 15.87
C ASP A 5 -9.02 -2.33 14.90
N LEU A 6 -7.94 -1.91 14.27
CA LEU A 6 -7.18 -2.75 13.35
C LEU A 6 -6.53 -3.92 14.11
N THR A 7 -7.15 -5.10 13.99
CA THR A 7 -6.73 -6.34 14.63
C THR A 7 -6.74 -7.49 13.61
N PRO A 8 -6.02 -8.60 13.86
CA PRO A 8 -6.09 -9.77 12.98
C PRO A 8 -7.52 -10.30 12.81
N ALA A 9 -8.31 -10.33 13.88
CA ALA A 9 -9.71 -10.74 13.81
C ALA A 9 -10.55 -9.81 12.91
N LEU A 10 -10.32 -8.49 12.98
CA LEU A 10 -10.97 -7.54 12.08
C LEU A 10 -10.60 -7.80 10.62
N VAL A 11 -9.32 -8.05 10.35
CA VAL A 11 -8.82 -8.30 8.99
C VAL A 11 -9.40 -9.59 8.42
N HIS A 12 -9.48 -10.68 9.19
CA HIS A 12 -10.21 -11.89 8.77
C HIS A 12 -11.69 -11.62 8.50
N ALA A 13 -12.36 -10.82 9.34
CA ALA A 13 -13.75 -10.46 9.13
C ALA A 13 -13.96 -9.61 7.86
N MET A 14 -13.00 -8.74 7.52
CA MET A 14 -12.99 -7.97 6.27
C MET A 14 -12.73 -8.87 5.06
N GLU A 15 -11.75 -9.77 5.15
CA GLU A 15 -11.41 -10.71 4.07
C GLU A 15 -12.59 -11.61 3.70
N ALA A 16 -13.37 -12.06 4.68
CA ALA A 16 -14.58 -12.85 4.46
C ALA A 16 -15.66 -12.13 3.61
N GLN A 17 -15.57 -10.80 3.43
CA GLN A 17 -16.49 -10.02 2.60
C GLN A 17 -16.02 -9.84 1.15
N VAL A 18 -14.82 -10.31 0.82
CA VAL A 18 -14.18 -10.03 -0.48
C VAL A 18 -14.96 -10.65 -1.64
N GLY A 19 -15.51 -11.86 -1.48
CA GLY A 19 -16.33 -12.49 -2.52
C GLY A 19 -17.49 -11.61 -2.96
N ASN A 20 -18.28 -11.10 -2.00
CA ASN A 20 -19.40 -10.20 -2.27
C ASN A 20 -18.94 -8.89 -2.95
N ALA A 21 -17.80 -8.33 -2.53
CA ALA A 21 -17.26 -7.11 -3.14
C ALA A 21 -16.82 -7.34 -4.59
N VAL A 22 -16.19 -8.48 -4.87
CA VAL A 22 -15.74 -8.90 -6.20
C VAL A 22 -16.94 -9.11 -7.12
N GLU A 23 -17.99 -9.81 -6.68
CA GLU A 23 -19.23 -10.00 -7.45
C GLU A 23 -19.88 -8.66 -7.81
N ASN A 24 -19.99 -7.75 -6.83
CA ASN A 24 -20.57 -6.43 -7.05
C ASN A 24 -19.77 -5.60 -8.06
N LEU A 25 -18.43 -5.64 -8.01
CA LEU A 25 -17.58 -4.93 -8.97
C LEU A 25 -17.66 -5.58 -10.35
N ALA A 26 -17.59 -6.91 -10.44
CA ALA A 26 -17.66 -7.64 -11.70
C ALA A 26 -18.95 -7.35 -12.47
N ALA A 27 -20.08 -7.23 -11.77
CA ALA A 27 -21.38 -6.89 -12.36
C ALA A 27 -21.39 -5.52 -13.08
N THR A 28 -20.44 -4.63 -12.80
CA THR A 28 -20.32 -3.32 -13.45
C THR A 28 -19.52 -3.35 -14.75
N GLY A 29 -18.82 -4.45 -15.05
CA GLY A 29 -17.99 -4.58 -16.26
C GLY A 29 -16.66 -3.83 -16.19
N VAL A 30 -16.08 -3.66 -14.99
CA VAL A 30 -14.76 -3.03 -14.82
C VAL A 30 -13.63 -3.86 -15.45
N ASP A 31 -12.66 -3.18 -16.06
CA ASP A 31 -11.49 -3.83 -16.65
C ASP A 31 -10.43 -4.27 -15.62
N VAL A 32 -10.41 -3.63 -14.44
CA VAL A 32 -9.46 -3.90 -13.36
C VAL A 32 -10.17 -3.91 -12.01
N ILE A 33 -9.89 -4.93 -11.19
CA ILE A 33 -10.26 -5.00 -9.79
C ILE A 33 -9.00 -4.94 -8.93
N ALA A 34 -9.01 -4.07 -7.93
CA ALA A 34 -7.89 -3.90 -7.01
C ALA A 34 -8.27 -4.32 -5.59
N TYR A 35 -7.50 -5.22 -5.00
CA TYR A 35 -7.57 -5.53 -3.58
C TYR A 35 -6.80 -4.48 -2.78
N CYS A 36 -7.53 -3.56 -2.15
CA CYS A 36 -6.97 -2.33 -1.57
C CYS A 36 -6.64 -2.43 -0.07
N ASP A 37 -6.26 -3.60 0.45
CA ASP A 37 -5.73 -3.71 1.82
C ASP A 37 -4.35 -4.39 1.81
N MET A 38 -3.37 -3.68 2.37
CA MET A 38 -2.00 -4.18 2.53
C MET A 38 -1.87 -5.11 3.74
N VAL A 39 -2.63 -4.86 4.81
CA VAL A 39 -2.48 -5.54 6.09
C VAL A 39 -2.92 -7.00 6.00
N THR A 40 -3.95 -7.30 5.20
CA THR A 40 -4.34 -8.68 4.90
C THR A 40 -3.17 -9.52 4.39
N THR A 41 -2.28 -8.94 3.56
CA THR A 41 -1.12 -9.66 3.03
C THR A 41 -0.14 -10.09 4.13
N PHE A 42 -0.07 -9.33 5.23
CA PHE A 42 0.82 -9.64 6.36
C PHE A 42 0.21 -10.65 7.34
N ILE A 43 -1.12 -10.68 7.43
CA ILE A 43 -1.86 -11.45 8.46
C ILE A 43 -2.27 -12.81 7.95
N MET A 44 -2.64 -12.90 6.67
CA MET A 44 -3.02 -14.17 6.06
C MET A 44 -1.80 -15.06 5.81
N GLU A 45 -2.05 -16.32 5.51
CA GLU A 45 -1.01 -17.32 5.26
C GLU A 45 -0.07 -16.93 4.10
N PRO A 46 1.20 -17.37 4.13
CA PRO A 46 2.14 -17.13 3.05
C PRO A 46 1.58 -17.57 1.68
N GLY A 47 1.59 -16.66 0.71
CA GLY A 47 1.07 -16.89 -0.63
C GLY A 47 -0.43 -16.60 -0.81
N TRP A 48 -1.14 -16.23 0.26
CA TRP A 48 -2.56 -15.86 0.20
C TRP A 48 -2.81 -14.74 -0.82
N ASN A 49 -2.01 -13.68 -0.82
CA ASN A 49 -2.27 -12.52 -1.70
C ASN A 49 -2.21 -12.91 -3.19
N GLU A 50 -1.18 -13.64 -3.60
CA GLU A 50 -1.04 -14.10 -4.98
C GLU A 50 -2.21 -15.02 -5.39
N ALA A 51 -2.64 -15.91 -4.50
CA ALA A 51 -3.80 -16.77 -4.72
C ALA A 51 -5.11 -15.97 -4.82
N ALA A 52 -5.32 -14.99 -3.94
CA ALA A 52 -6.50 -14.14 -3.93
C ALA A 52 -6.61 -13.30 -5.22
N VAL A 53 -5.50 -12.68 -5.65
CA VAL A 53 -5.46 -11.91 -6.90
C VAL A 53 -5.74 -12.82 -8.10
N ALA A 54 -5.13 -14.01 -8.16
CA ALA A 54 -5.39 -14.97 -9.24
C ALA A 54 -6.86 -15.43 -9.27
N LYS A 55 -7.44 -15.67 -8.10
CA LYS A 55 -8.86 -16.04 -7.96
C LYS A 55 -9.77 -14.94 -8.51
N ILE A 56 -9.57 -13.69 -8.08
CA ILE A 56 -10.35 -12.53 -8.57
C ILE A 56 -10.28 -12.44 -10.09
N ALA A 57 -9.09 -12.56 -10.68
CA ALA A 57 -8.94 -12.52 -12.13
C ALA A 57 -9.69 -13.67 -12.82
N SER A 58 -9.60 -14.89 -12.29
CA SER A 58 -10.23 -16.07 -12.88
C SER A 58 -11.76 -16.04 -12.82
N GLU A 59 -12.33 -15.53 -11.73
CA GLU A 59 -13.79 -15.50 -11.51
C GLU A 59 -14.47 -14.37 -12.29
N THR A 60 -13.75 -13.28 -12.56
CA THR A 60 -14.35 -12.07 -13.15
C THR A 60 -13.95 -11.83 -14.60
N GLY A 61 -12.83 -12.41 -15.05
CA GLY A 61 -12.20 -12.07 -16.34
C GLY A 61 -11.53 -10.69 -16.36
N ALA A 62 -11.67 -9.89 -15.31
CA ALA A 62 -10.98 -8.61 -15.17
C ALA A 62 -9.50 -8.83 -14.82
N LYS A 63 -8.66 -7.82 -15.08
CA LYS A 63 -7.31 -7.81 -14.52
C LYS A 63 -7.42 -7.62 -13.01
N ALA A 64 -6.63 -8.35 -12.24
CA ALA A 64 -6.61 -8.22 -10.79
C ALA A 64 -5.25 -7.76 -10.30
N ILE A 65 -5.26 -6.82 -9.36
CA ILE A 65 -4.06 -6.34 -8.63
C ILE A 65 -4.38 -6.26 -7.14
N SER A 66 -3.35 -6.09 -6.31
CA SER A 66 -3.51 -5.77 -4.90
C SER A 66 -2.59 -4.64 -4.46
N ALA A 67 -2.80 -4.13 -3.25
CA ALA A 67 -1.88 -3.19 -2.62
C ALA A 67 -0.45 -3.74 -2.59
N TRP A 68 -0.29 -5.04 -2.30
CA TRP A 68 1.02 -5.70 -2.31
C TRP A 68 1.61 -5.82 -3.72
N THR A 69 0.89 -6.37 -4.70
CA THR A 69 1.47 -6.54 -6.06
C THR A 69 1.80 -5.20 -6.67
N SER A 70 0.96 -4.19 -6.46
CA SER A 70 1.18 -2.83 -6.93
C SER A 70 2.42 -2.19 -6.27
N LEU A 71 2.59 -2.35 -4.96
CA LEU A 71 3.78 -1.87 -4.25
C LEU A 71 5.04 -2.58 -4.76
N ARG A 72 5.01 -3.92 -4.86
CA ARG A 72 6.12 -4.73 -5.36
C ARG A 72 6.56 -4.26 -6.75
N ASP A 73 5.59 -4.07 -7.65
CA ASP A 73 5.87 -3.69 -9.04
C ASP A 73 6.34 -2.22 -9.13
N ALA A 74 5.82 -1.33 -8.29
CA ALA A 74 6.30 0.04 -8.17
C ALA A 74 7.74 0.12 -7.65
N LEU A 75 8.09 -0.65 -6.61
CA LEU A 75 9.46 -0.75 -6.10
C LEU A 75 10.41 -1.30 -7.16
N ALA A 76 9.99 -2.33 -7.90
CA ALA A 76 10.76 -2.90 -8.99
C ALA A 76 10.99 -1.89 -10.13
N ALA A 77 9.96 -1.13 -10.52
CA ALA A 77 10.07 -0.09 -11.54
C ALA A 77 11.06 1.02 -11.19
N LEU A 78 11.19 1.32 -9.88
CA LEU A 78 12.15 2.29 -9.36
C LEU A 78 13.53 1.69 -9.02
N GLY A 79 13.69 0.37 -9.14
CA GLY A 79 14.93 -0.32 -8.74
C GLY A 79 15.21 -0.29 -7.24
N VAL A 80 14.18 -0.13 -6.40
CA VAL A 80 14.31 0.02 -4.95
C VAL A 80 14.30 -1.35 -4.25
N LYS A 81 15.28 -1.58 -3.39
CA LYS A 81 15.35 -2.74 -2.49
C LYS A 81 15.48 -2.36 -1.02
N ARG A 82 15.98 -1.15 -0.73
CA ARG A 82 16.20 -0.66 0.64
C ARG A 82 15.39 0.60 0.86
N PHE A 83 14.49 0.60 1.83
CA PHE A 83 13.60 1.75 2.05
C PHE A 83 13.29 1.97 3.52
N ALA A 84 12.93 3.20 3.87
CA ALA A 84 12.32 3.50 5.15
C ALA A 84 10.80 3.30 5.09
N LEU A 85 10.19 2.79 6.16
CA LEU A 85 8.78 2.42 6.21
C LEU A 85 8.01 3.28 7.21
N GLY A 86 6.99 4.00 6.73
CA GLY A 86 6.02 4.70 7.56
C GLY A 86 4.63 4.07 7.44
N THR A 87 3.93 3.86 8.56
CA THR A 87 2.55 3.37 8.55
C THR A 87 1.69 4.06 9.61
N PRO A 88 0.35 4.01 9.52
CA PRO A 88 -0.51 4.43 10.63
C PRO A 88 -0.81 3.28 11.60
N TYR A 89 -0.41 2.05 11.29
CA TYR A 89 -0.92 0.85 11.93
C TYR A 89 -0.59 0.77 13.42
N PRO A 90 -1.38 0.03 14.22
CA PRO A 90 -0.98 -0.32 15.57
C PRO A 90 0.42 -0.96 15.56
N ALA A 91 1.25 -0.67 16.55
CA ALA A 91 2.64 -1.12 16.61
C ALA A 91 2.78 -2.63 16.43
N LYS A 92 1.83 -3.41 16.98
CA LYS A 92 1.79 -4.87 16.80
C LYS A 92 1.54 -5.30 15.36
N ILE A 93 0.70 -4.58 14.62
CA ILE A 93 0.41 -4.87 13.20
C ILE A 93 1.57 -4.39 12.33
N HIS A 94 2.09 -3.20 12.60
CA HIS A 94 3.28 -2.66 11.94
C HIS A 94 4.46 -3.64 11.99
N ALA A 95 4.75 -4.18 13.17
CA ALA A 95 5.85 -5.11 13.40
C ALA A 95 5.77 -6.41 12.57
N ILE A 96 4.57 -6.82 12.13
CA ILE A 96 4.38 -8.02 11.27
C ILE A 96 4.88 -7.74 9.84
N GLY A 97 4.80 -6.49 9.37
CA GLY A 97 5.25 -6.12 8.02
C GLY A 97 6.77 -6.25 7.82
N LEU A 98 7.57 -6.00 8.87
CA LEU A 98 9.03 -6.04 8.79
C LEU A 98 9.59 -7.42 8.36
N PRO A 99 9.25 -8.54 9.02
CA PRO A 99 9.70 -9.86 8.57
C PRO A 99 9.12 -10.26 7.21
N PHE A 100 7.92 -9.79 6.86
CA PHE A 100 7.36 -10.00 5.52
C PHE A 100 8.26 -9.39 4.44
N PHE A 101 8.63 -8.11 4.54
CA PHE A 101 9.52 -7.47 3.57
C PHE A 101 10.89 -8.14 3.50
N LYS A 102 11.47 -8.48 4.66
CA LYS A 102 12.74 -9.20 4.75
C LYS A 102 12.69 -10.55 4.02
N SER A 103 11.61 -11.32 4.20
CA SER A 103 11.43 -12.61 3.51
C SER A 103 11.34 -12.50 1.99
N ARG A 104 11.04 -11.31 1.46
CA ARG A 104 10.95 -11.00 0.03
C ARG A 104 12.22 -10.32 -0.51
N GLY A 105 13.29 -10.26 0.29
CA GLY A 105 14.58 -9.68 -0.09
C GLY A 105 14.57 -8.15 -0.14
N TYR A 106 13.67 -7.50 0.60
CA TYR A 106 13.72 -6.07 0.86
C TYR A 106 14.39 -5.80 2.21
N ASP A 107 15.04 -4.65 2.31
CA ASP A 107 15.64 -4.15 3.55
C ASP A 107 14.86 -2.93 4.04
N VAL A 108 14.24 -3.05 5.21
CA VAL A 108 13.58 -1.91 5.86
C VAL A 108 14.62 -1.24 6.74
N THR A 109 15.20 -0.14 6.27
CA THR A 109 16.37 0.49 6.89
C THR A 109 16.04 1.30 8.13
N SER A 110 14.80 1.79 8.21
CA SER A 110 14.23 2.52 9.35
C SER A 110 12.71 2.40 9.26
N ASP A 111 12.04 2.35 10.39
CA ASP A 111 10.57 2.27 10.44
C ASP A 111 9.99 3.15 11.54
N HIS A 112 8.76 3.61 11.30
CA HIS A 112 7.98 4.37 12.26
C HIS A 112 6.49 4.14 12.03
N THR A 113 5.71 4.22 13.09
CA THR A 113 4.26 4.13 12.99
C THR A 113 3.55 5.18 13.84
N LEU A 114 2.40 5.67 13.35
CA LEU A 114 1.52 6.57 14.12
C LEU A 114 0.73 5.85 15.24
N ASP A 115 0.80 4.51 15.30
CA ASP A 115 0.16 3.65 16.31
C ASP A 115 -1.35 3.92 16.48
N ILE A 116 -2.06 4.07 15.35
CA ILE A 116 -3.50 4.35 15.34
C ILE A 116 -4.26 3.04 15.41
N LEU A 117 -5.00 2.84 16.50
CA LEU A 117 -5.87 1.66 16.71
C LEU A 117 -7.13 1.72 15.84
N ALA A 118 -7.89 2.80 15.97
CA ALA A 118 -9.19 2.92 15.34
C ALA A 118 -9.05 3.23 13.83
N THR A 119 -9.56 2.35 12.97
CA THR A 119 -9.44 2.51 11.51
C THR A 119 -10.03 3.84 11.01
N ARG A 120 -11.10 4.32 11.64
CA ARG A 120 -11.74 5.62 11.34
C ARG A 120 -10.84 6.84 11.53
N GLU A 121 -9.74 6.71 12.28
CA GLU A 121 -8.80 7.81 12.56
C GLU A 121 -7.66 7.87 11.54
N VAL A 122 -7.48 6.84 10.72
CA VAL A 122 -6.45 6.83 9.66
C VAL A 122 -6.75 7.85 8.55
N PRO A 123 -7.99 7.99 8.05
CA PRO A 123 -8.32 9.00 7.04
C PRO A 123 -8.18 10.45 7.51
N THR A 124 -8.09 10.69 8.82
CA THR A 124 -7.91 12.04 9.38
C THR A 124 -6.44 12.42 9.58
N VAL A 125 -5.50 11.51 9.23
CA VAL A 125 -4.07 11.80 9.23
C VAL A 125 -3.79 12.88 8.19
N ASP A 126 -3.47 14.07 8.69
CA ASP A 126 -3.12 15.23 7.90
C ASP A 126 -1.60 15.43 7.83
N ARG A 127 -1.19 16.53 7.17
CA ARG A 127 0.21 16.95 7.07
C ARG A 127 0.88 17.11 8.45
N ASN A 128 0.15 17.62 9.44
CA ASN A 128 0.70 17.88 10.78
C ASN A 128 1.03 16.60 11.54
N ARG A 129 0.37 15.49 11.22
CA ARG A 129 0.69 14.16 11.76
C ARG A 129 1.69 13.40 10.90
N LEU A 130 1.58 13.51 9.57
CA LEU A 130 2.41 12.74 8.65
C LEU A 130 3.86 13.23 8.61
N MET A 131 4.09 14.56 8.58
CA MET A 131 5.45 15.10 8.46
C MET A 131 6.34 14.77 9.67
N PRO A 132 5.87 14.87 10.94
CA PRO A 132 6.67 14.45 12.09
C PRO A 132 7.04 12.96 12.08
N MET A 133 6.15 12.07 11.61
CA MET A 133 6.49 10.66 11.43
C MET A 133 7.61 10.48 10.42
N ILE A 134 7.56 11.21 9.31
CA ILE A 134 8.60 11.16 8.28
C ILE A 134 9.93 11.68 8.85
N ASP A 135 9.89 12.74 9.66
CA ASP A 135 11.07 13.33 10.30
C ASP A 135 11.70 12.41 11.36
N ALA A 136 10.94 11.44 11.89
CA ALA A 136 11.44 10.44 12.82
C ALA A 136 12.17 9.27 12.14
N LEU A 137 12.10 9.14 10.81
CA LEU A 137 12.75 8.07 10.06
C LEU A 137 14.20 8.45 9.72
N ASP A 138 15.13 7.53 9.93
CA ASP A 138 16.47 7.65 9.36
C ASP A 138 16.46 7.22 7.89
N LEU A 139 16.65 8.20 7.01
CA LEU A 139 16.67 7.99 5.58
C LEU A 139 18.08 7.79 5.03
N SER A 140 19.14 7.88 5.85
CA SER A 140 20.55 7.87 5.42
C SER A 140 20.90 6.71 4.49
N SER A 141 20.36 5.51 4.78
CA SER A 141 20.59 4.28 4.01
C SER A 141 19.44 3.87 3.10
N ALA A 142 18.36 4.66 3.07
CA ALA A 142 17.15 4.38 2.31
C ALA A 142 17.24 4.91 0.87
N GLU A 143 16.85 4.09 -0.11
CA GLU A 143 16.70 4.45 -1.52
C GLU A 143 15.36 5.14 -1.79
N ALA A 144 14.34 4.85 -0.97
CA ALA A 144 13.02 5.47 -1.03
C ALA A 144 12.36 5.52 0.35
N LEU A 145 11.30 6.32 0.46
CA LEU A 145 10.34 6.27 1.56
C LEU A 145 9.10 5.50 1.10
N VAL A 146 8.68 4.50 1.86
CA VAL A 146 7.44 3.76 1.64
C VAL A 146 6.41 4.14 2.71
N LEU A 147 5.24 4.60 2.29
CA LEU A 147 4.12 4.93 3.17
C LEU A 147 2.97 3.94 2.94
N LEU A 148 2.72 3.05 3.91
CA LEU A 148 1.67 2.04 3.77
C LEU A 148 0.42 2.43 4.53
N ALA A 149 -0.67 2.49 3.78
CA ALA A 149 -2.07 2.45 4.19
C ALA A 149 -2.87 3.01 3.02
N THR A 150 -3.96 2.32 2.67
CA THR A 150 -4.86 2.77 1.62
C THR A 150 -5.82 3.86 2.09
N ASP A 151 -5.90 4.05 3.41
CA ASP A 151 -6.77 5.03 4.05
C ASP A 151 -6.06 6.36 4.39
N ILE A 152 -4.74 6.49 4.19
CA ILE A 152 -4.06 7.79 4.38
C ILE A 152 -4.19 8.64 3.10
N PRO A 153 -4.66 9.90 3.21
CA PRO A 153 -4.79 10.81 2.07
C PRO A 153 -3.42 11.35 1.62
N THR A 154 -2.67 10.55 0.85
CA THR A 154 -1.28 10.89 0.49
C THR A 154 -1.11 11.70 -0.80
N PHE A 155 -2.06 11.67 -1.73
CA PHE A 155 -1.87 12.23 -3.08
C PHE A 155 -1.43 13.70 -3.12
N GLY A 156 -1.97 14.53 -2.22
CA GLY A 156 -1.63 15.95 -2.15
C GLY A 156 -0.24 16.26 -1.59
N MET A 157 0.49 15.27 -1.07
CA MET A 157 1.75 15.47 -0.34
C MET A 157 2.96 14.78 -0.98
N ILE A 158 2.77 13.87 -1.94
CA ILE A 158 3.86 13.04 -2.49
C ILE A 158 5.01 13.89 -3.03
N ALA A 159 4.73 14.81 -3.97
CA ALA A 159 5.76 15.65 -4.57
C ALA A 159 6.45 16.57 -3.55
N GLU A 160 5.71 17.10 -2.57
CA GLU A 160 6.27 17.90 -1.48
C GLU A 160 7.23 17.07 -0.62
N ILE A 161 6.83 15.86 -0.25
CA ILE A 161 7.66 14.95 0.55
C ILE A 161 8.92 14.58 -0.23
N GLU A 162 8.82 14.18 -1.50
CA GLU A 162 9.98 13.88 -2.36
C GLU A 162 10.95 15.06 -2.44
N GLN A 163 10.42 16.28 -2.61
CA GLN A 163 11.23 17.50 -2.63
C GLN A 163 11.97 17.73 -1.30
N LYS A 164 11.29 17.48 -0.16
CA LYS A 164 11.89 17.63 1.18
C LYS A 164 12.99 16.59 1.42
N ILE A 165 12.73 15.32 1.11
CA ILE A 165 13.62 14.21 1.50
C ILE A 165 14.68 13.86 0.44
N GLY A 166 14.55 14.37 -0.78
CA GLY A 166 15.47 14.14 -1.89
C GLY A 166 15.48 12.72 -2.44
N ARG A 167 14.43 11.93 -2.15
CA ARG A 167 14.31 10.50 -2.47
C ARG A 167 12.90 10.21 -3.00
N PRO A 168 12.72 9.18 -3.85
CA PRO A 168 11.39 8.72 -4.24
C PRO A 168 10.50 8.38 -3.05
N VAL A 169 9.21 8.68 -3.18
CA VAL A 169 8.17 8.25 -2.25
C VAL A 169 7.27 7.23 -2.95
N VAL A 170 6.94 6.14 -2.26
CA VAL A 170 5.99 5.13 -2.73
C VAL A 170 4.90 4.93 -1.70
N THR A 171 3.67 5.32 -2.03
CA THR A 171 2.49 5.09 -1.18
C THR A 171 1.63 3.96 -1.69
N SER A 172 0.86 3.29 -0.82
CA SER A 172 -0.11 2.27 -1.27
C SER A 172 -1.08 2.82 -2.32
N ASN A 173 -1.58 4.04 -2.13
CA ASN A 173 -2.56 4.67 -3.02
C ASN A 173 -1.99 5.02 -4.39
N GLN A 174 -0.78 5.60 -4.45
CA GLN A 174 -0.15 5.89 -5.75
C GLN A 174 0.28 4.60 -6.46
N ALA A 175 0.74 3.59 -5.71
CA ALA A 175 1.13 2.32 -6.30
C ALA A 175 -0.07 1.61 -6.92
N LEU A 176 -1.21 1.58 -6.23
CA LEU A 176 -2.46 1.01 -6.76
C LEU A 176 -2.93 1.72 -8.04
N LEU A 177 -2.97 3.05 -8.03
CA LEU A 177 -3.33 3.81 -9.23
C LEU A 177 -2.35 3.53 -10.39
N TRP A 178 -1.05 3.56 -10.10
CA TRP A 178 -0.01 3.26 -11.08
C TRP A 178 -0.16 1.84 -11.63
N GLY A 179 -0.34 0.85 -10.76
CA GLY A 179 -0.52 -0.56 -11.12
C GLY A 179 -1.75 -0.78 -11.99
N ALA A 180 -2.89 -0.15 -11.65
CA ALA A 180 -4.11 -0.22 -12.44
C ALA A 180 -3.91 0.38 -13.84
N MET A 181 -3.29 1.56 -13.92
CA MET A 181 -3.00 2.20 -15.21
C MET A 181 -2.06 1.34 -16.07
N ARG A 182 -1.00 0.78 -15.49
CA ARG A 182 -0.06 -0.09 -16.21
C ARG A 182 -0.70 -1.40 -16.62
N ALA A 183 -1.57 -1.98 -15.80
CA ALA A 183 -2.38 -3.13 -16.17
C ALA A 183 -3.24 -2.83 -17.41
N LEU A 184 -3.75 -1.61 -17.55
CA LEU A 184 -4.52 -1.14 -18.72
C LEU A 184 -3.66 -0.68 -19.90
N GLY A 185 -2.33 -0.74 -19.81
CA GLY A 185 -1.43 -0.25 -20.86
C GLY A 185 -1.37 1.28 -20.96
N ILE A 186 -2.00 2.00 -20.03
CA ILE A 186 -1.91 3.46 -19.92
C ILE A 186 -0.52 3.77 -19.36
N LYS A 187 0.21 4.68 -20.00
CA LYS A 187 1.60 5.06 -19.65
C LYS A 187 1.76 6.53 -19.25
N ASP A 188 0.64 7.21 -19.01
CA ASP A 188 0.62 8.63 -18.69
C ASP A 188 1.51 8.96 -17.50
N ARG A 189 2.08 10.16 -17.57
CA ARG A 189 2.93 10.74 -16.53
C ARG A 189 2.16 11.77 -15.74
N ILE A 190 2.12 11.61 -14.42
CA ILE A 190 1.39 12.49 -13.51
C ILE A 190 2.39 13.06 -12.51
N ALA A 191 3.07 14.14 -12.88
CA ALA A 191 4.19 14.71 -12.12
C ALA A 191 3.87 14.98 -10.63
N PRO A 192 2.66 15.46 -10.23
CA PRO A 192 2.32 15.62 -8.82
C PRO A 192 2.33 14.33 -7.99
N LEU A 193 2.25 13.15 -8.61
CA LEU A 193 2.31 11.84 -7.96
C LEU A 193 3.73 11.26 -7.88
N GLY A 194 4.74 12.12 -8.00
CA GLY A 194 6.14 11.82 -7.69
C GLY A 194 6.86 10.95 -8.72
N LYS A 195 8.06 10.51 -8.34
CA LYS A 195 9.01 9.83 -9.24
C LYS A 195 8.43 8.59 -9.91
N LEU A 196 7.59 7.82 -9.20
CA LEU A 196 6.92 6.63 -9.74
C LEU A 196 6.12 6.93 -11.02
N PHE A 197 5.44 8.08 -11.07
CA PHE A 197 4.64 8.51 -12.21
C PHE A 197 5.43 9.29 -13.27
N THR A 198 6.74 9.42 -13.10
CA THR A 198 7.63 10.07 -14.08
C THR A 198 8.66 9.12 -14.68
N THR A 199 8.68 7.86 -14.20
CA THR A 199 9.48 6.76 -14.75
C THR A 199 8.92 6.33 -16.10
#